data_AF-A0A093X398-F1
#
_entry.id   AF-A0A093X398-F1
#
_cell.length_a   1.000
_cell.length_b   1.000
_cell.length_c   1.000
_cell.angle_alpha   90.00
_cell.angle_beta   90.00
_cell.angle_gamma   90.00
#
_symmetry.space_group_name_H-M   'P 1'
#
loop_
_entity.id
_entity.type
_entity.pdbx_description
1 polymer ?
#
loop_
_entity_poly.entity_id
_entity_poly.type
_entity_poly.pdbx_seq_one_letter_code
_entity_poly.pdbx_strand_id
1 'polypeptide(L)'
;MCQASLVMILPGFTITNSALELQSMNMVSGSVRMVYGIIFTLFLAFGITIGITIYGAMDSAATSATECATVWPFWWKIIFVGPFTICYIIINQGKWKKVPAMVILSLMGWTVNYFSSQRFTANTQIAQTLGALTVGLFANTYSRLGFGLAVALMYPAIFIQVPGSLAASGGLIAGLKSADELTRTEPGSGNTTAPPNTEILRAGFAMIEIAIGITAGLSVSALVVYPLRKERGNSGLFSF
;
A
#
# COMPACT_ATOMS: atom_id res chain seq x y z
N MET A 1 11.47 -6.30 3.30
CA MET A 1 11.04 -7.64 2.83
C MET A 1 10.55 -8.53 3.98
N CYS A 2 11.02 -8.34 5.21
CA CYS A 2 10.57 -9.12 6.37
C CYS A 2 9.08 -8.95 6.75
N GLN A 3 8.38 -7.94 6.22
CA GLN A 3 6.99 -7.61 6.55
C GLN A 3 5.97 -8.11 5.49
N ALA A 4 6.35 -9.02 4.59
CA ALA A 4 5.48 -9.47 3.50
C ALA A 4 4.14 -10.05 3.98
N SER A 5 4.10 -10.67 5.17
CA SER A 5 2.88 -11.24 5.77
C SER A 5 1.86 -10.18 6.20
N LEU A 6 2.31 -8.98 6.59
CA LEU A 6 1.41 -7.90 7.02
C LEU A 6 0.56 -7.36 5.86
N VAL A 7 1.08 -7.42 4.63
CA VAL A 7 0.36 -6.95 3.44
C VAL A 7 -0.95 -7.71 3.24
N MET A 8 -0.96 -9.00 3.56
CA MET A 8 -2.11 -9.87 3.30
C MET A 8 -3.23 -9.71 4.35
N ILE A 9 -2.87 -9.30 5.58
CA ILE A 9 -3.83 -9.14 6.68
C ILE A 9 -4.42 -7.72 6.74
N LEU A 10 -3.74 -6.72 6.19
CA LEU A 10 -4.21 -5.34 6.23
C LEU A 10 -5.24 -5.05 5.14
N PRO A 11 -6.35 -4.36 5.47
CA PRO A 11 -7.45 -4.07 4.55
C PRO A 11 -7.11 -2.94 3.57
N GLY A 12 -5.86 -2.80 3.16
CA GLY A 12 -5.46 -1.67 2.33
C GLY A 12 -6.05 -1.72 0.91
N PHE A 13 -6.23 -2.92 0.35
CA PHE A 13 -6.88 -3.10 -0.96
C PHE A 13 -8.36 -2.71 -0.88
N THR A 14 -9.01 -3.11 0.21
CA THR A 14 -10.37 -2.76 0.56
C THR A 14 -10.56 -1.24 0.65
N ILE A 15 -9.65 -0.53 1.34
CA ILE A 15 -9.68 0.95 1.45
C ILE A 15 -9.47 1.61 0.08
N THR A 16 -8.56 1.10 -0.75
CA THR A 16 -8.28 1.68 -2.07
C THR A 16 -9.47 1.52 -3.02
N ASN A 17 -10.13 0.35 -3.01
CA ASN A 17 -11.35 0.15 -3.79
C ASN A 17 -12.51 1.00 -3.29
N SER A 18 -12.66 1.16 -1.97
CA SER A 18 -13.64 2.10 -1.42
C SER A 18 -13.44 3.53 -1.92
N ALA A 19 -12.19 3.99 -2.01
CA ALA A 19 -11.89 5.31 -2.56
C ALA A 19 -12.16 5.40 -4.07
N LEU A 20 -12.07 4.30 -4.82
CA LEU A 20 -12.49 4.24 -6.22
C LEU A 20 -14.03 4.26 -6.34
N GLU A 21 -14.74 3.50 -5.51
CA GLU A 21 -16.22 3.48 -5.44
C GLU A 21 -16.79 4.86 -5.06
N LEU A 22 -16.11 5.57 -4.14
CA LEU A 22 -16.47 6.94 -3.77
C LEU A 22 -16.34 7.90 -4.95
N GLN A 23 -15.28 7.78 -5.74
CA GLN A 23 -15.10 8.61 -6.94
C GLN A 23 -16.11 8.27 -8.05
N SER A 24 -16.57 7.03 -8.13
CA SER A 24 -17.61 6.62 -9.08
C SER A 24 -19.04 6.95 -8.61
N MET A 25 -19.19 7.86 -7.64
CA MET A 25 -20.47 8.28 -7.05
C MET A 25 -21.24 7.17 -6.28
N ASN A 26 -20.59 6.05 -5.96
CA ASN A 26 -21.19 5.02 -5.09
C ASN A 26 -20.86 5.29 -3.61
N MET A 27 -21.39 6.41 -3.09
CA MET A 27 -21.02 6.92 -1.77
C MET A 27 -21.35 5.95 -0.62
N VAL A 28 -22.49 5.27 -0.66
CA VAL A 28 -22.94 4.43 0.46
C VAL A 28 -22.05 3.19 0.62
N SER A 29 -21.78 2.48 -0.48
CA SER A 29 -20.90 1.28 -0.47
C SER A 29 -19.46 1.64 -0.10
N GLY A 30 -18.92 2.69 -0.74
CA GLY A 30 -17.54 3.10 -0.54
C GLY A 30 -17.27 3.61 0.88
N SER A 31 -18.16 4.43 1.44
CA SER A 31 -17.98 5.02 2.77
C SER A 31 -17.95 3.97 3.89
N VAL A 32 -18.88 3.03 3.89
CA VAL A 32 -18.97 2.00 4.95
C VAL A 32 -17.70 1.15 4.99
N ARG A 33 -17.23 0.72 3.82
CA ARG A 33 -16.04 -0.11 3.68
C ARG A 33 -14.75 0.67 4.01
N MET A 34 -14.70 1.98 3.73
CA MET A 34 -13.61 2.85 4.13
C MET A 34 -13.55 3.02 5.66
N VAL A 35 -14.68 3.28 6.31
CA VAL A 35 -14.76 3.41 7.78
C VAL A 35 -14.36 2.11 8.47
N TYR A 36 -14.84 0.96 7.99
CA TYR A 36 -14.41 -0.35 8.48
C TYR A 36 -12.88 -0.52 8.38
N GLY A 37 -12.30 -0.18 7.23
CA GLY A 37 -10.85 -0.23 7.03
C GLY A 37 -10.09 0.63 8.02
N ILE A 38 -10.53 1.88 8.24
CA ILE A 38 -9.91 2.79 9.21
C ILE A 38 -9.95 2.21 10.62
N ILE A 39 -11.12 1.77 11.09
CA ILE A 39 -11.28 1.19 12.44
C ILE A 39 -10.39 -0.05 12.60
N PHE A 40 -10.38 -0.95 11.61
CA PHE A 40 -9.53 -2.13 11.64
C PHE A 40 -8.05 -1.79 11.73
N THR A 41 -7.59 -0.78 10.98
CA THR A 41 -6.19 -0.36 11.00
C THR A 41 -5.77 0.29 12.31
N LEU A 42 -6.68 1.01 12.96
CA LEU A 42 -6.45 1.56 14.30
C LEU A 42 -6.30 0.45 15.34
N PHE A 43 -7.21 -0.55 15.33
CA PHE A 43 -7.09 -1.71 16.21
C PHE A 43 -5.81 -2.50 15.95
N LEU A 44 -5.44 -2.68 14.68
CA LEU A 44 -4.23 -3.39 14.32
C LEU A 44 -2.97 -2.63 14.73
N ALA A 45 -2.91 -1.31 14.53
CA ALA A 45 -1.75 -0.49 14.95
C ALA A 45 -1.58 -0.49 16.48
N PHE A 46 -2.68 -0.40 17.22
CA PHE A 46 -2.68 -0.54 18.68
C PHE A 46 -2.24 -1.94 19.12
N GLY A 47 -2.78 -2.98 18.48
CA GLY A 47 -2.43 -4.38 18.75
C GLY A 47 -0.95 -4.69 18.46
N ILE A 48 -0.39 -4.14 17.38
CA ILE A 48 1.05 -4.23 17.08
C ILE A 48 1.87 -3.59 18.19
N THR A 49 1.49 -2.39 18.64
CA THR A 49 2.22 -1.69 19.71
C THR A 49 2.23 -2.49 21.01
N ILE A 50 1.07 -2.99 21.44
CA ILE A 50 0.97 -3.87 22.63
C ILE A 50 1.77 -5.17 22.44
N GLY A 51 1.70 -5.78 21.26
CA GLY A 51 2.43 -7.00 20.97
C GLY A 51 3.94 -6.83 21.10
N ILE A 52 4.48 -5.72 20.58
CA ILE A 52 5.91 -5.41 20.66
C ILE A 52 6.34 -5.09 22.10
N THR A 53 5.54 -4.34 22.86
CA THR A 53 5.88 -4.03 24.26
C THR A 53 5.90 -5.28 25.14
N ILE A 54 4.91 -6.17 24.99
CA ILE A 54 4.88 -7.44 25.70
C ILE A 54 6.06 -8.32 25.28
N TYR A 55 6.33 -8.43 23.97
CA TYR A 55 7.45 -9.24 23.48
C TYR A 55 8.80 -8.71 23.98
N GLY A 56 9.02 -7.39 23.94
CA GLY A 56 10.23 -6.75 24.45
C GLY A 56 10.40 -6.85 25.97
N ALA A 57 9.30 -6.99 26.72
CA ALA A 57 9.35 -7.27 28.15
C ALA A 57 9.65 -8.74 28.47
N MET A 58 9.27 -9.68 27.58
CA MET A 58 9.52 -11.11 27.75
C MET A 58 10.91 -11.53 27.31
N ASP A 59 11.44 -10.94 26.23
CA ASP A 59 12.71 -11.32 25.63
C ASP A 59 13.76 -10.22 25.76
N SER A 60 14.71 -10.43 26.69
CA SER A 60 15.84 -9.51 26.92
C SER A 60 16.81 -9.36 25.73
N ALA A 61 16.71 -10.23 24.72
CA ALA A 61 17.49 -10.16 23.48
C ALA A 61 16.71 -9.55 22.30
N ALA A 62 15.57 -8.90 22.55
CA ALA A 62 14.76 -8.27 21.51
C ALA A 62 15.57 -7.23 20.71
N THR A 63 15.42 -7.25 19.39
CA THR A 63 16.12 -6.33 18.48
C THR A 63 15.31 -5.05 18.26
N SER A 64 15.96 -3.91 18.50
CA SER A 64 15.42 -2.57 18.19
C SER A 64 15.84 -2.09 16.79
N ALA A 65 16.53 -2.92 16.00
CA ALA A 65 17.01 -2.53 14.67
C ALA A 65 15.83 -2.44 13.69
N THR A 66 15.52 -1.21 13.26
CA THR A 66 14.49 -0.92 12.25
C THR A 66 14.98 -1.05 10.81
N GLU A 67 16.30 -1.18 10.63
CA GLU A 67 16.95 -1.29 9.33
C GLU A 67 17.85 -2.53 9.27
N CYS A 68 17.86 -3.19 8.11
CA CYS A 68 18.77 -4.31 7.89
C CYS A 68 20.19 -3.79 7.63
N ALA A 69 21.20 -4.33 8.33
CA ALA A 69 22.60 -3.96 8.19
C ALA A 69 23.18 -4.16 6.77
N THR A 70 22.64 -5.11 6.01
CA THR A 70 23.06 -5.37 4.62
C THR A 70 22.09 -4.73 3.64
N VAL A 71 22.54 -3.66 2.97
CA VAL A 71 21.79 -3.01 1.90
C VAL A 71 22.02 -3.79 0.60
N TRP A 72 20.99 -4.52 0.17
CA TRP A 72 21.07 -5.32 -1.05
C TRP A 72 21.09 -4.42 -2.31
N PRO A 73 21.82 -4.82 -3.37
CA PRO A 73 21.82 -4.09 -4.64
C PRO A 73 20.40 -3.99 -5.22
N PHE A 74 20.11 -2.91 -5.94
CA PHE A 74 18.80 -2.63 -6.54
C PHE A 74 18.23 -3.82 -7.34
N TRP A 75 19.08 -4.54 -8.07
CA TRP A 75 18.71 -5.71 -8.87
C TRP A 75 18.07 -6.83 -8.05
N TRP A 76 18.55 -7.08 -6.82
CA TRP A 76 17.92 -8.05 -5.94
C TRP A 76 16.50 -7.62 -5.55
N LYS A 77 16.26 -6.31 -5.36
CA LYS A 77 14.91 -5.82 -5.05
C LYS A 77 13.93 -6.11 -6.19
N ILE A 78 14.33 -5.88 -7.44
CA ILE A 78 13.52 -6.24 -8.62
C ILE A 78 13.23 -7.74 -8.67
N ILE A 79 14.26 -8.56 -8.41
CA ILE A 79 14.14 -10.01 -8.50
C ILE A 79 13.18 -10.59 -7.46
N PHE A 80 12.99 -9.93 -6.31
CA PHE A 80 12.03 -10.35 -5.29
C PHE A 80 10.58 -9.93 -5.61
N VAL A 81 10.39 -8.84 -6.35
CA VAL A 81 9.04 -8.37 -6.75
C VAL A 81 8.38 -9.36 -7.71
N GLY A 82 9.12 -9.91 -8.68
CA GLY A 82 8.60 -10.88 -9.65
C GLY A 82 7.97 -12.12 -9.01
N PRO A 83 8.70 -12.93 -8.24
CA PRO A 83 8.17 -14.10 -7.53
C PRO A 83 7.03 -13.75 -6.58
N PHE A 84 7.10 -12.60 -5.88
CA PHE A 84 6.01 -12.13 -5.03
C PHE A 84 4.72 -11.89 -5.82
N THR A 85 4.81 -11.20 -6.97
CA THR A 85 3.66 -11.01 -7.86
C THR A 85 3.11 -12.33 -8.39
N ILE A 86 3.97 -13.28 -8.74
CA ILE A 86 3.57 -14.59 -9.26
C ILE A 86 2.84 -15.39 -8.17
N CYS A 87 3.39 -15.46 -6.95
CA CYS A 87 2.71 -16.09 -5.82
C CYS A 87 1.33 -15.48 -5.57
N TYR A 88 1.23 -14.15 -5.62
CA TYR A 88 -0.05 -13.48 -5.43
C TYR A 88 -1.07 -13.79 -6.53
N ILE A 89 -0.63 -13.89 -7.78
CA ILE A 89 -1.49 -14.28 -8.90
C ILE A 89 -1.95 -15.74 -8.76
N ILE A 90 -1.10 -16.62 -8.25
CA ILE A 90 -1.45 -18.03 -7.96
C ILE A 90 -2.54 -18.09 -6.88
N ILE A 91 -2.40 -17.34 -5.78
CA ILE A 91 -3.40 -17.29 -4.69
C ILE A 91 -4.76 -16.79 -5.21
N ASN A 92 -4.75 -15.80 -6.10
CA ASN A 92 -5.98 -15.24 -6.68
C ASN A 92 -6.47 -15.97 -7.95
N GLN A 93 -6.03 -17.21 -8.19
CA GLN A 93 -6.44 -18.05 -9.32
C GLN A 93 -6.38 -17.33 -10.69
N GLY A 94 -5.32 -16.54 -10.92
CA GLY A 94 -5.17 -15.78 -12.15
C GLY A 94 -4.91 -16.65 -13.38
N LYS A 95 -5.43 -16.21 -14.53
CA LYS A 95 -5.19 -16.90 -15.81
C LYS A 95 -3.72 -16.78 -16.21
N TRP A 96 -3.02 -17.91 -16.29
CA TRP A 96 -1.59 -18.01 -16.62
C TRP A 96 -1.17 -17.29 -17.90
N LYS A 97 -2.04 -17.21 -18.90
CA LYS A 97 -1.78 -16.49 -20.16
C LYS A 97 -1.62 -14.98 -20.01
N LYS A 98 -2.12 -14.38 -18.93
CA LYS A 98 -2.08 -12.92 -18.67
C LYS A 98 -1.11 -12.54 -17.55
N VAL A 99 -0.54 -13.53 -16.85
CA VAL A 99 0.51 -13.36 -15.83
C VAL A 99 1.67 -12.48 -16.32
N PRO A 100 2.27 -12.68 -17.51
CA PRO A 100 3.44 -11.88 -17.89
C PRO A 100 3.13 -10.38 -17.99
N ALA A 101 1.95 -10.02 -18.51
CA ALA A 101 1.52 -8.63 -18.57
C ALA A 101 1.31 -8.05 -17.16
N MET A 102 0.71 -8.82 -16.24
CA MET A 102 0.52 -8.40 -14.84
C MET A 102 1.84 -8.19 -14.10
N VAL A 103 2.83 -9.07 -14.28
CA VAL A 103 4.16 -8.94 -13.67
C VAL A 103 4.87 -7.68 -14.18
N ILE A 104 4.84 -7.43 -15.49
CA ILE A 104 5.45 -6.23 -16.09
C ILE A 104 4.83 -4.95 -15.53
N LEU A 105 3.49 -4.88 -15.45
CA LEU A 105 2.79 -3.72 -14.90
C LEU A 105 3.15 -3.48 -13.42
N SER A 106 3.22 -4.55 -12.64
CA SER A 106 3.60 -4.50 -11.22
C SER A 106 5.03 -3.97 -11.05
N LEU A 107 5.96 -4.42 -11.88
CA LEU A 107 7.35 -3.96 -11.89
C LEU A 107 7.47 -2.49 -12.30
N MET A 108 6.73 -2.06 -13.33
CA MET A 108 6.70 -0.65 -13.75
C MET A 108 6.16 0.26 -12.63
N GLY A 109 5.04 -0.11 -12.00
CA GLY A 109 4.48 0.66 -10.88
C GLY A 109 5.43 0.74 -9.68
N TRP A 110 6.01 -0.39 -9.30
CA TRP A 110 6.96 -0.45 -8.18
C TRP A 110 8.24 0.33 -8.45
N THR A 111 8.82 0.23 -9.66
CA THR A 111 10.06 0.96 -10.01
C THR A 111 9.85 2.47 -9.98
N VAL A 112 8.76 2.99 -10.56
CA VAL A 112 8.44 4.43 -10.50
C VAL A 112 8.22 4.87 -9.06
N ASN A 113 7.52 4.08 -8.26
CA ASN A 113 7.32 4.37 -6.85
C ASN A 113 8.65 4.40 -6.07
N TYR A 114 9.55 3.46 -6.34
CA TYR A 114 10.86 3.37 -5.70
C TYR A 114 11.76 4.57 -6.02
N PHE A 115 11.83 4.99 -7.29
CA PHE A 115 12.63 6.17 -7.65
C PHE A 115 11.97 7.46 -7.18
N SER A 116 10.64 7.56 -7.25
CA SER A 116 9.91 8.73 -6.78
C SER A 116 10.00 8.90 -5.26
N SER A 117 9.98 7.81 -4.48
CA SER A 117 10.13 7.88 -3.02
C SER A 117 11.53 8.32 -2.60
N GLN A 118 12.57 8.03 -3.39
CA GLN A 118 13.91 8.57 -3.16
C GLN A 118 14.01 10.07 -3.44
N ARG A 119 13.28 10.57 -4.46
CA ARG A 119 13.30 11.99 -4.81
C ARG A 119 12.41 12.84 -3.91
N PHE A 120 11.27 12.30 -3.46
CA PHE A 120 10.25 12.98 -2.66
C PHE A 120 10.09 12.32 -1.29
N THR A 121 11.18 12.26 -0.51
CA THR A 121 11.17 11.64 0.82
C THR A 121 10.18 12.31 1.79
N ALA A 122 9.89 13.59 1.58
CA ALA A 122 8.95 14.35 2.41
C ALA A 122 7.47 13.99 2.18
N ASN A 123 7.10 13.47 1.00
CA ASN A 123 5.70 13.23 0.62
C ASN A 123 5.55 11.88 -0.09
N THR A 124 5.36 10.81 0.68
CA THR A 124 5.20 9.45 0.16
C THR A 124 3.97 9.29 -0.74
N GLN A 125 2.92 10.09 -0.52
CA GLN A 125 1.72 10.15 -1.36
C GLN A 125 2.05 10.40 -2.84
N ILE A 126 2.98 11.31 -3.13
CA ILE A 126 3.36 11.66 -4.51
C ILE A 126 4.00 10.46 -5.21
N ALA A 127 4.79 9.68 -4.48
CA ALA A 127 5.36 8.46 -5.04
C ALA A 127 4.27 7.42 -5.36
N GLN A 128 3.23 7.32 -4.53
CA GLN A 128 2.12 6.38 -4.75
C GLN A 128 1.23 6.82 -5.91
N THR A 129 0.95 8.13 -6.06
CA THR A 129 0.20 8.67 -7.19
C THR A 129 0.93 8.40 -8.51
N LEU A 130 2.25 8.63 -8.57
CA LEU A 130 3.06 8.41 -9.77
C LEU A 130 3.18 6.93 -10.13
N GLY A 131 3.33 6.05 -9.13
CA GLY A 131 3.30 4.60 -9.34
C GLY A 131 1.95 4.13 -9.91
N ALA A 132 0.85 4.57 -9.29
CA ALA A 132 -0.50 4.23 -9.71
C ALA A 132 -0.85 4.82 -11.10
N LEU A 133 -0.41 6.03 -11.40
CA LEU A 133 -0.55 6.66 -12.71
C LEU A 133 0.16 5.85 -13.79
N THR A 134 1.38 5.38 -13.50
CA THR A 134 2.16 4.55 -14.43
C THR A 134 1.45 3.23 -14.71
N VAL A 135 1.04 2.51 -13.66
CA VAL A 135 0.25 1.26 -13.79
C VAL A 135 -1.02 1.52 -14.59
N GLY A 136 -1.70 2.61 -14.27
CA GLY A 136 -2.90 3.10 -14.92
C GLY A 136 -2.73 3.29 -16.43
N LEU A 137 -1.71 4.05 -16.84
CA LEU A 137 -1.42 4.34 -18.24
C LEU A 137 -1.18 3.06 -19.02
N PHE A 138 -0.24 2.22 -18.55
CA PHE A 138 0.12 1.01 -19.28
C PHE A 138 -1.02 -0.01 -19.34
N ALA A 139 -1.77 -0.20 -18.25
CA ALA A 139 -2.89 -1.15 -18.25
C ALA A 139 -4.06 -0.65 -19.12
N ASN A 140 -4.38 0.65 -19.09
CA ASN A 140 -5.41 1.23 -19.95
C ASN A 140 -5.00 1.22 -21.43
N THR A 141 -3.74 1.52 -21.75
CA THR A 141 -3.22 1.41 -23.13
C THR A 141 -3.22 -0.04 -23.60
N TYR A 142 -2.82 -1.00 -22.76
CA TYR A 142 -2.85 -2.42 -23.09
C TYR A 142 -4.27 -2.94 -23.34
N SER A 143 -5.25 -2.44 -22.56
CA SER A 143 -6.67 -2.75 -22.77
C SER A 143 -7.19 -2.17 -24.09
N ARG A 144 -6.77 -0.96 -24.46
CA ARG A 144 -7.13 -0.30 -25.72
C ARG A 144 -6.65 -1.07 -26.96
N LEU A 145 -5.55 -1.81 -26.86
CA LEU A 145 -5.03 -2.67 -27.93
C LEU A 145 -5.81 -4.00 -28.10
N GLY A 146 -6.91 -4.20 -27.35
CA GLY A 146 -7.80 -5.36 -27.50
C GLY A 146 -7.43 -6.57 -26.66
N PHE A 147 -6.49 -6.44 -25.70
CA PHE A 147 -5.96 -7.58 -24.95
C PHE A 147 -6.71 -7.93 -23.65
N GLY A 148 -7.88 -7.32 -23.39
CA GLY A 148 -8.77 -7.62 -22.25
C GLY A 148 -9.07 -6.40 -21.38
N LEU A 149 -9.74 -6.61 -20.23
CA LEU A 149 -10.09 -5.53 -19.31
C LEU A 149 -8.86 -5.01 -18.54
N ALA A 150 -8.64 -3.69 -18.55
CA ALA A 150 -7.53 -3.03 -17.86
C ALA A 150 -7.52 -3.33 -16.36
N VAL A 151 -8.68 -3.26 -15.71
CA VAL A 151 -8.84 -3.40 -14.25
C VAL A 151 -8.33 -4.76 -13.74
N ALA A 152 -8.60 -5.84 -14.49
CA ALA A 152 -8.13 -7.17 -14.12
C ALA A 152 -6.59 -7.28 -14.09
N LEU A 153 -5.90 -6.52 -14.94
CA LEU A 153 -4.44 -6.49 -15.01
C LEU A 153 -3.80 -5.60 -13.95
N MET A 154 -4.54 -4.60 -13.45
CA MET A 154 -4.07 -3.68 -12.41
C MET A 154 -4.09 -4.32 -11.01
N TYR A 155 -4.89 -5.37 -10.79
CA TYR A 155 -5.11 -5.98 -9.48
C TYR A 155 -3.82 -6.31 -8.68
N PRO A 156 -2.86 -7.11 -9.22
CA PRO A 156 -1.62 -7.41 -8.49
C PRO A 156 -0.71 -6.17 -8.30
N ALA A 157 -0.73 -5.24 -9.23
CA ALA A 157 0.05 -4.01 -9.15
C ALA A 157 -0.49 -3.08 -8.04
N ILE A 158 -1.82 -2.91 -7.96
CA ILE A 158 -2.48 -2.15 -6.90
C ILE A 158 -2.19 -2.79 -5.55
N PHE A 159 -2.27 -4.12 -5.44
CA PHE A 159 -2.04 -4.81 -4.17
C PHE A 159 -0.63 -4.58 -3.59
N ILE A 160 0.38 -4.41 -4.45
CA ILE A 160 1.76 -4.09 -4.01
C ILE A 160 1.89 -2.63 -3.59
N GLN A 161 1.16 -1.73 -4.25
CA GLN A 161 1.13 -0.29 -3.98
C GLN A 161 0.30 0.06 -2.72
N VAL A 162 -0.62 -0.84 -2.35
CA VAL A 162 -1.70 -0.61 -1.42
C VAL A 162 -1.21 -0.17 -0.02
N PRO A 163 -1.97 0.72 0.64
CA PRO A 163 -1.61 1.32 1.93
C PRO A 163 -1.32 0.33 3.05
N GLY A 164 -1.82 -0.90 2.94
CA GLY A 164 -1.62 -1.95 3.94
C GLY A 164 -0.13 -2.16 4.26
N SER A 165 0.69 -2.41 3.24
CA SER A 165 2.10 -2.74 3.44
C SER A 165 2.89 -1.60 4.10
N LEU A 166 2.72 -0.38 3.60
CA LEU A 166 3.52 0.79 3.99
C LEU A 166 3.07 1.41 5.32
N ALA A 167 1.76 1.46 5.57
CA ALA A 167 1.25 2.01 6.81
C ALA A 167 1.46 1.06 7.99
N ALA A 168 1.42 -0.27 7.78
CA ALA A 168 1.88 -1.22 8.80
C ALA A 168 3.34 -0.98 9.18
N SER A 169 4.21 -0.73 8.19
CA SER A 169 5.62 -0.42 8.46
C SER A 169 5.76 0.83 9.35
N GLY A 170 5.00 1.89 9.05
CA GLY A 170 4.97 3.12 9.85
C GLY A 170 4.49 2.88 11.29
N GLY A 171 3.36 2.18 11.45
CA GLY A 171 2.80 1.84 12.76
C GLY A 171 3.69 0.91 13.58
N LEU A 172 4.36 -0.04 12.95
CA LEU A 172 5.32 -0.95 13.59
C LEU A 172 6.59 -0.22 14.04
N ILE A 173 7.18 0.64 13.21
CA ILE A 173 8.36 1.43 13.59
C ILE A 173 8.01 2.40 14.72
N ALA A 174 6.84 3.04 14.66
CA ALA A 174 6.35 3.90 15.73
C ALA A 174 6.12 3.11 17.03
N GLY A 175 5.47 1.95 16.93
CA GLY A 175 5.23 1.06 18.06
C GLY A 175 6.52 0.56 18.70
N LEU A 176 7.52 0.19 17.89
CA LEU A 176 8.83 -0.25 18.36
C LEU A 176 9.56 0.87 19.12
N LYS A 177 9.58 2.10 18.59
CA LYS A 177 10.18 3.25 19.30
C LYS A 177 9.50 3.51 20.64
N SER A 178 8.16 3.46 20.67
CA SER A 178 7.43 3.63 21.93
C SER A 178 7.69 2.49 22.91
N ALA A 179 7.90 1.27 22.43
CA ALA A 179 8.22 0.11 23.26
C ALA A 179 9.65 0.16 23.81
N ASP A 180 10.62 0.58 22.99
CA ASP A 180 12.03 0.74 23.41
C ASP A 180 12.16 1.80 24.51
N GLU A 181 11.41 2.90 24.43
CA GLU A 181 11.38 3.93 25.47
C GLU A 181 10.81 3.40 26.79
N LEU A 182 9.82 2.51 26.74
CA LEU A 182 9.23 1.88 27.94
C LEU A 182 10.18 0.85 28.56
N THR A 183 10.83 0.01 27.74
CA THR A 183 11.67 -1.10 28.21
C THR A 183 13.07 -0.65 28.64
N ARG A 184 13.66 0.36 27.99
CA ARG A 184 15.04 0.83 28.26
C ARG A 184 15.13 1.89 29.36
N THR A 185 14.18 1.89 30.29
CA THR A 185 14.22 2.78 31.45
C THR A 185 15.24 2.24 32.46
N GLU A 186 16.44 2.82 32.45
CA GLU A 186 17.37 2.75 33.59
C GLU A 186 16.62 3.08 34.89
N PRO A 187 16.83 2.34 35.99
CA PRO A 187 16.14 2.56 37.25
C PRO A 187 16.64 3.87 37.90
N GLY A 188 16.14 5.04 37.47
CA GLY A 188 16.52 6.31 38.10
C GLY A 188 16.20 7.64 37.41
N SER A 189 15.58 7.71 36.23
CA SER A 189 15.31 9.00 35.55
C SER A 189 13.83 9.21 35.25
N GLY A 190 13.10 9.78 36.21
CA GLY A 190 11.68 10.13 36.11
C GLY A 190 11.38 11.38 35.28
N ASN A 191 11.61 11.33 33.96
CA ASN A 191 11.02 12.27 33.01
C ASN A 191 10.13 11.50 32.03
N THR A 192 8.93 11.12 32.48
CA THR A 192 7.90 10.49 31.65
C THR A 192 7.18 11.55 30.80
N THR A 193 7.84 12.07 29.78
CA THR A 193 7.11 12.64 28.64
C THR A 193 6.93 11.52 27.63
N ALA A 194 5.93 10.65 27.86
CA ALA A 194 5.50 9.69 26.86
C ALA A 194 5.23 10.46 25.56
N PRO A 195 5.86 10.11 24.42
CA PRO A 195 5.54 10.73 23.15
C PRO A 195 4.05 10.62 22.91
N PRO A 196 3.39 11.67 22.39
CA PRO A 196 1.96 11.64 22.18
C PRO A 196 1.59 10.44 21.29
N ASN A 197 0.45 9.80 21.57
CA ASN A 197 -0.15 8.70 20.82
C ASN A 197 -0.47 9.04 19.34
N THR A 198 0.00 10.19 18.85
CA THR A 198 -0.12 10.72 17.49
C THR A 198 0.50 9.81 16.46
N GLU A 199 1.53 9.04 16.81
CA GLU A 199 2.22 8.17 15.85
C GLU A 199 1.39 6.94 15.44
N ILE A 200 0.51 6.44 16.32
CA ILE A 200 -0.43 5.36 15.99
C ILE A 200 -1.54 5.89 15.06
N LEU A 201 -2.05 7.08 15.35
CA LEU A 201 -3.04 7.75 14.50
C LEU A 201 -2.47 8.09 13.11
N ARG A 202 -1.18 8.44 13.03
CA ARG A 202 -0.48 8.68 11.76
C ARG A 202 -0.45 7.44 10.86
N ALA A 203 -0.37 6.23 11.40
CA ALA A 203 -0.44 5.01 10.58
C ALA A 203 -1.81 4.88 9.89
N GLY A 204 -2.92 5.15 10.61
CA GLY A 204 -4.27 5.16 10.04
C GLY A 204 -4.46 6.26 8.99
N PHE A 205 -3.98 7.48 9.25
CA PHE A 205 -4.01 8.58 8.29
C PHE A 205 -3.19 8.27 7.04
N ALA A 206 -1.99 7.71 7.18
CA ALA A 206 -1.13 7.34 6.07
C ALA A 206 -1.84 6.35 5.10
N MET A 207 -2.69 5.46 5.61
CA MET A 207 -3.47 4.58 4.74
C MET A 207 -4.45 5.32 3.83
N ILE A 208 -5.16 6.30 4.39
CA ILE A 208 -6.13 7.11 3.67
C ILE A 208 -5.40 7.94 2.62
N GLU A 209 -4.31 8.58 3.03
CA GLU A 209 -3.45 9.39 2.19
C GLU A 209 -2.91 8.63 0.98
N ILE A 210 -2.38 7.43 1.20
CA ILE A 210 -1.89 6.56 0.13
C ILE A 210 -3.06 6.09 -0.75
N ALA A 211 -4.22 5.72 -0.18
CA ALA A 211 -5.39 5.32 -0.96
C ALA A 211 -5.84 6.43 -1.91
N ILE A 212 -6.01 7.66 -1.41
CA ILE A 212 -6.36 8.84 -2.22
C ILE A 212 -5.31 9.06 -3.31
N GLY A 213 -4.02 8.90 -2.97
CA GLY A 213 -2.95 9.02 -3.95
C GLY A 213 -3.05 8.02 -5.09
N ILE A 214 -3.29 6.74 -4.77
CA ILE A 214 -3.45 5.68 -5.77
C ILE A 214 -4.66 5.98 -6.64
N THR A 215 -5.79 6.35 -6.04
CA THR A 215 -7.01 6.55 -6.79
C THR A 215 -6.98 7.80 -7.67
N ALA A 216 -6.31 8.87 -7.24
CA ALA A 216 -6.02 10.04 -8.07
C ALA A 216 -5.08 9.69 -9.25
N GLY A 217 -4.05 8.88 -9.02
CA GLY A 217 -3.16 8.41 -10.09
C GLY A 217 -3.91 7.60 -11.14
N LEU A 218 -4.77 6.68 -10.71
CA LEU A 218 -5.58 5.85 -11.60
C LEU A 218 -6.61 6.68 -12.39
N SER A 219 -7.29 7.65 -11.76
CA SER A 219 -8.29 8.49 -12.45
C SER A 219 -7.64 9.41 -13.49
N VAL A 220 -6.50 10.02 -13.17
CA VAL A 220 -5.72 10.81 -14.14
C VAL A 220 -5.26 9.95 -15.31
N SER A 221 -4.78 8.73 -15.05
CA SER A 221 -4.36 7.82 -16.12
C SER A 221 -5.50 7.46 -17.07
N ALA A 222 -6.72 7.28 -16.55
CA ALA A 222 -7.88 6.99 -17.35
C ALA A 222 -8.26 8.18 -18.25
N LEU A 223 -8.18 9.40 -17.72
CA LEU A 223 -8.44 10.63 -18.48
C LEU A 223 -7.40 10.85 -19.59
N VAL A 224 -6.12 10.52 -19.33
CA VAL A 224 -5.05 10.63 -20.34
C VAL A 224 -5.21 9.61 -21.47
N VAL A 225 -5.58 8.36 -21.16
CA VAL A 225 -5.75 7.31 -22.19
C VAL A 225 -7.07 7.43 -22.94
N TYR A 226 -8.12 7.92 -22.27
CA TYR A 226 -9.44 8.19 -22.82
C TYR A 226 -9.80 9.67 -22.69
N PRO A 227 -9.08 10.56 -23.42
CA PRO A 227 -9.39 11.98 -23.39
C PRO A 227 -10.75 12.19 -24.06
N LEU A 228 -11.80 12.33 -23.24
CA LEU A 228 -13.15 12.74 -23.60
C LEU A 228 -13.81 11.92 -24.73
N ARG A 229 -14.68 10.97 -24.36
CA ARG A 229 -15.55 10.31 -25.33
C ARG A 229 -16.53 11.31 -25.94
N LYS A 230 -16.45 11.49 -27.26
CA LYS A 230 -17.45 12.11 -28.14
C LYS A 230 -18.83 11.47 -27.89
N GLU A 231 -19.87 12.29 -27.78
CA GLU A 231 -21.25 11.86 -27.57
C GLU A 231 -21.69 10.75 -28.55
N ARG A 232 -22.61 9.92 -28.04
CA ARG A 232 -23.36 8.81 -28.66
C ARG A 232 -22.71 7.42 -28.67
N GLY A 233 -23.39 6.54 -27.95
CA GLY A 233 -23.44 5.11 -28.25
C GLY A 233 -22.79 4.21 -27.19
N ASN A 234 -23.60 3.76 -26.22
CA ASN A 234 -23.51 2.44 -25.57
C ASN A 234 -22.12 1.82 -25.38
N SER A 235 -21.30 2.39 -24.50
CA SER A 235 -20.27 1.58 -23.84
C SER A 235 -20.08 2.12 -22.44
N GLY A 236 -20.41 1.33 -21.43
CA GLY A 236 -20.23 1.70 -20.03
C GLY A 236 -18.74 1.94 -19.75
N LEU A 237 -18.39 3.17 -19.38
CA LEU A 237 -17.03 3.53 -18.97
C LEU A 237 -16.69 3.03 -17.56
N PHE A 238 -17.68 2.50 -16.84
CA PHE A 238 -17.54 1.77 -15.59
C PHE A 238 -18.62 0.70 -15.56
N SER A 239 -18.34 -0.48 -16.11
CA SER A 239 -19.08 -1.67 -15.66
C SER A 239 -18.33 -2.18 -14.46
N PHE A 240 -18.91 -1.92 -13.28
CA PHE A 240 -18.72 -2.77 -12.11
C PHE A 240 -19.30 -4.16 -12.40
#